data_AF-A0A2V9SDZ2-F1
#
_entry.id   AF-A0A2V9SDZ2-F1
#
_cell.length_a   1.000
_cell.length_b   1.000
_cell.length_c   1.000
_cell.angle_alpha   90.00
_cell.angle_beta   90.00
_cell.angle_gamma   90.00
#
_symmetry.space_group_name_H-M   'P 1'
#
loop_
_entity.id
_entity.type
_entity.pdbx_description
1 polymer ?
#
loop_
_entity_poly.entity_id
_entity_poly.type
_entity_poly.pdbx_seq_one_letter_code
_entity_poly.pdbx_strand_id
1 'polypeptide(L)' 'MNRRLIWIEDRRFQGWGCSECGWRFTASDALTGKSLVEMIRNFELQREKEFTSHVCADHPKSKNKRRS' A
#
# COMPACT_ATOMS: atom_id res chain seq x y z
N MET A 1 17.34 4.80 4.05
CA MET A 1 16.50 3.99 3.13
C MET A 1 15.38 4.88 2.62
N ASN A 2 15.38 5.20 1.32
CA ASN A 2 14.40 6.10 0.70
C ASN A 2 13.15 5.31 0.31
N ARG A 3 12.40 4.81 1.30
CA ARG A 3 11.11 4.16 1.06
C ARG A 3 10.12 5.19 0.52
N ARG A 4 9.59 4.93 -0.67
CA ARG A 4 8.61 5.80 -1.33
C ARG A 4 7.29 5.08 -1.47
N LEU A 5 6.23 5.83 -1.22
CA LEU A 5 4.88 5.45 -1.54
C LEU A 5 4.69 5.68 -3.05
N ILE A 6 4.44 4.60 -3.79
CA ILE A 6 4.28 4.62 -5.24
C ILE A 6 2.90 4.06 -5.61
N TRP A 7 2.35 4.54 -6.72
CA TRP A 7 1.20 3.91 -7.34
C TRP A 7 1.66 2.67 -8.10
N ILE A 8 1.10 1.51 -7.78
CA ILE A 8 1.37 0.24 -8.43
C ILE A 8 0.17 -0.09 -9.30
N GLU A 9 0.42 -0.13 -10.61
CA GLU A 9 -0.54 -0.57 -11.61
C GLU A 9 -0.05 -1.88 -12.22
N ASP A 10 -0.64 -2.98 -11.76
CA ASP A 10 -0.40 -4.34 -12.24
C ASP A 10 -1.70 -4.92 -12.78
N ARG A 11 -1.61 -5.87 -13.71
CA ARG A 11 -2.76 -6.52 -14.34
C ARG A 11 -3.78 -7.11 -13.35
N ARG A 12 -3.35 -7.45 -12.14
CA ARG A 12 -4.19 -8.03 -11.08
C ARG A 12 -4.33 -7.16 -9.84
N PHE A 13 -3.71 -5.97 -9.83
CA PHE A 13 -3.70 -5.11 -8.67
C PHE A 13 -3.48 -3.66 -9.08
N GLN A 14 -4.39 -2.78 -8.66
CA GLN A 14 -4.21 -1.35 -8.84
C GLN A 14 -4.37 -0.68 -7.47
N GLY A 15 -3.31 -0.06 -6.97
CA GLY A 15 -3.31 0.53 -5.64
C GLY A 15 -1.96 1.07 -5.21
N TRP A 16 -1.92 1.60 -4.00
CA TRP A 16 -0.69 2.17 -3.45
C TRP A 16 0.21 1.08 -2.88
N GLY A 17 1.52 1.29 -2.95
CA GLY A 17 2.47 0.38 -2.34
C GLY A 17 3.83 0.97 -2.06
N CYS A 18 4.64 0.22 -1.33
CA CYS A 18 6.00 0.62 -1.01
C CYS A 18 6.97 0.10 -2.08
N SER A 19 7.79 1.00 -2.64
CA SER A 19 8.78 0.65 -3.66
C SER A 19 9.83 -0.36 -3.16
N GLU A 20 10.17 -0.32 -1.88
CA GLU A 20 11.22 -1.17 -1.28
C GLU A 20 10.71 -2.60 -1.03
N CYS A 21 9.65 -2.76 -0.24
CA CYS A 21 9.16 -4.05 0.24
C CYS A 21 7.95 -4.61 -0.52
N GLY A 22 7.37 -3.86 -1.46
CA GLY A 22 6.24 -4.35 -2.26
C GLY A 22 4.97 -4.52 -1.42
N TRP A 23 4.94 -3.90 -0.24
CA TRP A 23 3.72 -3.69 0.54
C TRP A 23 2.66 -3.08 -0.35
N ARG A 24 1.43 -3.59 -0.24
CA ARG A 24 0.26 -3.18 -1.02
C ARG A 24 -0.79 -2.67 -0.05
N PHE A 25 -1.16 -1.41 -0.19
CA PHE A 25 -2.28 -0.84 0.52
C PHE A 25 -3.57 -1.38 -0.07
N THR A 26 -4.38 -2.03 0.75
CA THR A 26 -5.69 -2.55 0.36
C THR A 26 -6.72 -1.72 1.08
N ALA A 27 -7.44 -0.87 0.34
CA ALA A 27 -8.36 0.10 0.88
C ALA A 27 -9.72 -0.51 1.26
N SER A 28 -9.71 -1.70 1.85
CA SER A 28 -10.93 -2.48 2.16
C SER A 28 -11.91 -1.73 3.06
N ASP A 29 -11.44 -0.73 3.81
CA ASP A 29 -12.24 0.01 4.81
C ASP A 29 -12.41 1.51 4.48
N ALA A 30 -11.63 2.05 3.54
CA ALA A 30 -11.56 3.49 3.27
C ALA A 30 -12.76 4.04 2.48
N LEU A 31 -13.62 3.17 1.95
CA LEU A 31 -14.84 3.54 1.21
C LEU A 31 -16.04 3.82 2.12
N THR A 32 -15.87 3.74 3.44
CA THR A 32 -16.95 3.94 4.41
C THR A 32 -17.05 5.42 4.82
N GLY A 33 -17.48 6.29 3.89
CA GLY A 33 -17.68 7.72 4.14
C GLY A 33 -19.06 8.21 3.70
N LYS A 34 -19.59 9.27 4.33
CA LYS A 34 -20.88 9.86 3.92
C LYS A 34 -20.74 10.77 2.70
N SER A 35 -19.51 11.21 2.40
CA SER A 35 -19.18 12.11 1.29
C SER A 35 -17.90 11.66 0.58
N LEU A 36 -17.84 11.83 -0.73
CA LEU A 36 -16.70 11.47 -1.58
C LEU A 36 -15.42 12.20 -1.16
N VAL A 37 -15.53 13.45 -0.68
CA VAL A 37 -14.38 14.22 -0.16
C VAL A 37 -13.87 13.66 1.16
N GLU A 38 -14.76 13.21 2.04
CA GLU A 38 -14.37 12.53 3.29
C GLU A 38 -13.74 11.17 3.00
N MET A 39 -14.27 10.41 2.03
CA MET A 39 -13.68 9.14 1.61
C MET A 39 -12.24 9.33 1.10
N ILE A 40 -12.00 10.33 0.23
CA ILE A 40 -10.65 10.62 -0.28
C ILE A 40 -9.70 10.97 0.87
N ARG A 41 -10.13 11.86 1.78
CA ARG A 41 -9.30 12.25 2.94
C ARG A 41 -9.00 11.08 3.87
N ASN A 42 -10.00 10.25 4.19
CA ASN A 42 -9.81 9.06 5.02
C ASN A 42 -8.89 8.05 4.35
N PHE A 43 -8.99 7.90 3.03
CA PHE A 43 -8.11 7.04 2.24
C PHE A 43 -6.67 7.50 2.31
N GLU A 44 -6.40 8.79 2.08
CA GLU A 44 -5.04 9.34 2.15
C GLU A 44 -4.44 9.20 3.55
N LEU A 45 -5.23 9.50 4.58
CA LEU A 45 -4.82 9.40 5.98
C LEU A 45 -4.52 7.94 6.38
N GLN A 46 -5.40 6.99 6.03
CA GLN A 46 -5.16 5.57 6.30
C GLN A 46 -3.92 5.07 5.57
N ARG A 47 -3.78 5.42 4.29
CA ARG A 47 -2.63 5.05 3.46
C ARG A 47 -1.32 5.55 4.09
N GLU A 48 -1.27 6.81 4.52
CA GLU A 48 -0.06 7.38 5.14
C GLU A 48 0.20 6.80 6.53
N LYS A 49 -0.84 6.53 7.32
CA LYS A 49 -0.71 5.89 8.63
C LYS A 49 -0.15 4.47 8.49
N GLU A 50 -0.72 3.66 7.60
CA GLU A 50 -0.23 2.32 7.29
C GLU A 50 1.17 2.38 6.68
N PHE A 51 1.45 3.35 5.81
CA PHE A 51 2.78 3.55 5.25
C PHE A 51 3.82 4.00 6.32
N THR A 52 3.40 4.69 7.36
CA THR A 52 4.31 5.07 8.46
C THR A 52 4.54 3.89 9.41
N SER A 53 3.46 3.15 9.69
CA SER A 53 3.47 2.00 10.59
C SER A 53 4.11 0.75 9.97
N HIS A 54 4.08 0.60 8.64
CA HIS A 54 4.66 -0.58 8.00
C HIS A 54 6.18 -0.56 8.17
N VAL A 55 6.72 -1.71 8.53
CA VAL A 55 8.15 -1.96 8.59
C VAL A 55 8.52 -2.74 7.34
N CYS A 56 9.36 -2.16 6.48
CA CYS A 56 9.79 -2.82 5.23
C CYS A 56 10.48 -4.17 5.48
N ALA A 57 11.11 -4.35 6.65
CA ALA A 57 11.74 -5.61 7.05
C ALA A 57 10.73 -6.73 7.38
N ASP A 58 9.51 -6.38 7.78
CA ASP A 58 8.43 -7.35 8.10
C ASP A 58 7.70 -7.83 6.84
N HIS A 59 7.87 -7.10 5.73
CA HIS A 59 7.40 -7.48 4.41
C HIS A 59 8.58 -7.92 3.55
N PRO A 60 9.13 -9.13 3.73
CA PRO A 60 10.02 -9.67 2.73
C PRO A 60 9.20 -9.74 1.44
N LYS A 61 9.52 -8.89 0.44
CA LYS A 61 9.19 -9.22 -0.94
C LYS A 61 9.60 -10.66 -1.06
N SER A 62 8.64 -11.55 -1.34
CA SER A 62 8.96 -12.90 -1.76
C SER A 62 9.84 -12.70 -2.99
N LYS A 63 11.16 -12.60 -2.77
CA LYS A 63 12.17 -12.81 -3.79
C LYS A 63 11.83 -14.20 -4.23
N ASN A 64 11.13 -14.27 -5.35
CA ASN A 64 10.74 -15.48 -6.04
C ASN A 64 11.87 -16.49 -5.83
N LYS A 65 11.70 -17.45 -4.89
CA LYS A 65 12.61 -18.57 -4.79
C LYS A 65 12.37 -19.28 -6.11
N ARG A 66 13.24 -18.99 -7.10
CA ARG A 66 13.40 -19.80 -8.28
C ARG A 66 13.47 -21.23 -7.75
N ARG A 67 12.40 -22.01 -8.00
CA ARG A 67 12.39 -23.44 -7.77
C ARG A 67 13.57 -23.98 -8.57
N SER A 68 14.53 -24.57 -7.84
CA SER A 68 15.60 -25.37 -8.41
C SER A 68 15.03 -26.63 -9.05
#